data_AF-A0A2H9L3M2-F1
#
_entry.id   AF-A0A2H9L3M2-F1
#
_cell.length_a   1.000
_cell.length_b   1.000
_cell.length_c   1.000
_cell.angle_alpha   90.00
_cell.angle_beta   90.00
_cell.angle_gamma   90.00
#
_symmetry.space_group_name_H-M   'P 1'
#
loop_
_entity.id
_entity.type
_entity.pdbx_description
1 polymer ?
#
loop_
_entity_poly.entity_id
_entity_poly.type
_entity_poly.pdbx_seq_one_letter_code
_entity_poly.pdbx_strand_id
1 'polypeptide(L)'
;MVVLQNYIATGTQLKVERPGKATTISPCSSIEGPIVKLTNGSVLRLNSEQEAKKYLKDIEEIIFLGDLLISYGDFFNRAHILVPAGYCEEYWIQELEKATVDMFGNLDIVKLSNLVDISEDSLNELLKNPFYLKPTAQDSIKISEVLNIPLHPAYTFHWKTISFDELKILIDWLSEMKIIREESKIKIVLPLKEEPKRILELIGVQHSAVTNEFVVIKKDDALAFLSNLDISEKEDVEKIKKIIEENKEKNVLDIINILSKIKVRDKSGIFIGARMGRPEKAKMRKLTGSPHVLFPVGQEGDRLRSFQAALENKKITSDFPIYRCEKCSKDTIFSVCETCGRKTKKQYYCNICGNIEKNKCKHGEAKTYKNQSIDINYYFNSILKKLKIKTCPDLIKGVRGTSNKDHIPEHLIKGILRAEHDIYVNKDGTTRYDMTQLPITHFKPREIRTSIEKLKELSYVKDINGRELENDDQILEIKPQDIILPSCPDSAEAGADRVLFNVANFVDDLLVKLYGEKPYYNLKSPEDLAGQLVIALAPHTSAGIVCRIIGFSKTQGFYAHPMIHAATRRDCDGDEASIMLLMDTLLNFSRQ
;
A
#
# COMPACT_ATOMS: atom_id res chain seq x y z
N MET A 1 5.29 -9.35 7.91
CA MET A 1 4.00 -9.57 7.20
C MET A 1 3.70 -11.05 7.00
N VAL A 2 4.54 -11.81 6.27
CA VAL A 2 4.32 -13.25 6.00
C VAL A 2 4.13 -14.10 7.26
N VAL A 3 4.95 -13.90 8.30
CA VAL A 3 4.85 -14.65 9.58
C VAL A 3 3.51 -14.44 10.30
N LEU A 4 2.79 -13.36 9.98
CA LEU A 4 1.44 -13.09 10.47
C LEU A 4 0.37 -13.67 9.51
N GLN A 5 0.72 -14.68 8.74
CA GLN A 5 -0.16 -15.38 7.78
C GLN A 5 -0.82 -14.43 6.78
N ASN A 6 -0.11 -13.37 6.37
CA ASN A 6 -0.60 -12.33 5.46
C ASN A 6 -1.87 -11.61 5.94
N TYR A 7 -2.13 -11.61 7.26
CA TYR A 7 -3.21 -10.80 7.85
C TYR A 7 -2.94 -9.29 7.73
N ILE A 8 -1.67 -8.92 7.59
CA ILE A 8 -1.23 -7.57 7.24
C ILE A 8 -0.66 -7.61 5.82
N ALA A 9 -1.21 -6.77 4.95
CA ALA A 9 -0.79 -6.58 3.57
C ALA A 9 -0.42 -5.10 3.31
N THR A 10 0.12 -4.83 2.13
CA THR A 10 0.46 -3.47 1.72
C THR A 10 -0.81 -2.65 1.55
N GLY A 11 -0.96 -1.56 2.30
CA GLY A 11 -2.20 -0.79 2.37
C GLY A 11 -3.08 -1.13 3.56
N THR A 12 -2.78 -2.17 4.34
CA THR A 12 -3.56 -2.45 5.56
C THR A 12 -3.39 -1.30 6.56
N GLN A 13 -4.50 -0.77 7.07
CA GLN A 13 -4.50 0.22 8.14
C GLN A 13 -4.22 -0.48 9.47
N LEU A 14 -3.21 -0.03 10.20
CA LEU A 14 -3.02 -0.36 11.60
C LEU A 14 -3.45 0.80 12.49
N LYS A 15 -4.01 0.48 13.65
CA LYS A 15 -4.17 1.40 14.78
C LYS A 15 -2.96 1.20 15.69
N VAL A 16 -2.12 2.23 15.78
CA VAL A 16 -0.91 2.23 16.60
C VAL A 16 -1.14 3.03 17.88
N GLU A 17 -0.38 2.73 18.91
CA GLU A 17 -0.42 3.49 20.17
C GLU A 17 0.22 4.88 20.06
N ARG A 18 1.23 5.02 19.19
CA ARG A 18 2.01 6.25 18.96
C ARG A 18 2.71 6.19 17.59
N PRO A 19 3.15 7.33 17.03
CA PRO A 19 2.86 8.71 17.45
C PRO A 19 1.44 9.18 17.07
N GLY A 20 0.75 8.44 16.19
CA GLY A 20 -0.62 8.73 15.74
C GLY A 20 -1.63 7.68 16.19
N LYS A 21 -2.90 7.85 15.79
CA LYS A 21 -3.97 6.88 16.06
C LYS A 21 -4.05 5.77 15.01
N ALA A 22 -3.50 6.02 13.83
CA ALA A 22 -3.57 5.12 12.70
C ALA A 22 -2.39 5.35 11.76
N THR A 23 -2.03 4.31 11.01
CA THR A 23 -1.03 4.33 9.97
C THR A 23 -1.41 3.32 8.88
N THR A 24 -0.87 3.49 7.69
CA THR A 24 -1.00 2.50 6.61
C THR A 24 0.34 1.81 6.38
N ILE A 25 0.33 0.49 6.30
CA ILE A 25 1.57 -0.28 6.20
C ILE A 25 2.05 -0.39 4.75
N SER A 26 3.35 -0.17 4.59
CA SER A 26 4.11 -0.44 3.37
C SER A 26 5.33 -1.29 3.69
N PRO A 27 5.78 -2.16 2.77
CA PRO A 27 6.94 -3.01 3.00
C PRO A 27 8.23 -2.17 2.92
N CYS A 28 9.18 -2.49 3.80
CA CYS A 28 10.55 -2.00 3.75
C CYS A 28 11.49 -3.20 3.95
N SER A 29 12.32 -3.52 2.96
CA SER A 29 13.17 -4.72 2.98
C SER A 29 14.52 -4.50 3.67
N SER A 30 14.84 -3.27 4.06
CA SER A 30 16.12 -2.92 4.66
C SER A 30 16.12 -2.96 6.19
N ILE A 31 14.95 -2.91 6.83
CA ILE A 31 14.79 -2.98 8.28
C ILE A 31 14.78 -4.43 8.78
N GLU A 32 14.99 -4.64 10.07
CA GLU A 32 15.08 -5.99 10.64
C GLU A 32 13.71 -6.68 10.68
N GLY A 33 13.69 -7.94 10.25
CA GLY A 33 12.50 -8.77 10.30
C GLY A 33 12.27 -9.43 11.66
N PRO A 34 11.28 -10.34 11.75
CA PRO A 34 10.94 -11.00 13.00
C PRO A 34 12.02 -11.97 13.49
N ILE A 35 12.10 -12.14 14.80
CA ILE A 35 12.84 -13.23 15.46
C ILE A 35 11.81 -14.27 15.91
N VAL A 36 11.98 -15.51 15.44
CA VAL A 36 11.03 -16.60 15.65
C VAL A 36 11.69 -17.80 16.30
N LYS A 37 10.93 -18.52 17.13
CA LYS A 37 11.23 -19.86 17.59
C LYS A 37 10.55 -20.87 16.69
N LEU A 38 11.32 -21.83 16.20
CA LEU A 38 10.81 -22.95 15.43
C LEU A 38 10.39 -24.10 16.35
N THR A 39 9.52 -24.99 15.86
CA THR A 39 9.05 -26.20 16.55
C THR A 39 10.17 -27.16 16.97
N ASN A 40 11.34 -27.07 16.34
CA ASN A 40 12.52 -27.84 16.77
C ASN A 40 13.32 -27.15 17.90
N GLY A 41 12.83 -26.03 18.45
CA GLY A 41 13.46 -25.25 19.50
C GLY A 41 14.52 -24.24 19.03
N SER A 42 14.84 -24.18 17.73
CA SER A 42 15.83 -23.22 17.20
C SER A 42 15.24 -21.81 17.09
N VAL A 43 16.08 -20.79 17.29
CA VAL A 43 15.70 -19.37 17.13
C VAL A 43 16.46 -18.74 15.96
N LEU A 44 15.71 -18.07 15.09
CA LEU A 44 16.24 -17.44 13.88
C LEU A 44 15.61 -16.06 13.67
N ARG A 45 16.39 -15.12 13.14
CA ARG A 45 15.89 -13.88 12.57
C ARG A 45 15.58 -14.09 11.09
N LEU A 46 14.39 -13.70 10.64
CA LEU A 46 13.97 -13.85 9.24
C LEU A 46 14.00 -12.48 8.56
N ASN A 47 15.03 -12.19 7.77
CA ASN A 47 15.22 -10.87 7.14
C ASN A 47 14.72 -10.80 5.69
N SER A 48 14.26 -11.92 5.13
CA SER A 48 13.73 -11.96 3.76
C SER A 48 12.36 -12.61 3.68
N GLU A 49 11.58 -12.21 2.66
CA GLU A 49 10.28 -12.84 2.37
C GLU A 49 10.44 -14.34 2.06
N GLN A 50 11.53 -14.72 1.40
CA GLN A 50 11.82 -16.12 1.04
C GLN A 50 12.06 -16.98 2.27
N GLU A 51 12.85 -16.51 3.23
CA GLU A 51 13.07 -17.19 4.51
C GLU A 51 11.77 -17.27 5.33
N ALA A 52 11.00 -16.18 5.38
CA ALA A 52 9.72 -16.17 6.07
C ALA A 52 8.75 -17.21 5.50
N LYS A 53 8.66 -17.35 4.17
CA LYS A 53 7.85 -18.39 3.51
C LYS A 53 8.37 -19.80 3.78
N LYS A 54 9.70 -19.97 3.79
CA LYS A 54 10.36 -21.27 4.05
C LYS A 54 10.00 -21.81 5.43
N TYR A 55 10.09 -20.98 6.47
CA TYR A 55 9.91 -21.41 7.85
C TYR A 55 8.47 -21.22 8.37
N LEU A 56 7.55 -20.63 7.60
CA LEU A 56 6.20 -20.25 8.06
C LEU A 56 5.46 -21.36 8.80
N LYS A 57 5.57 -22.61 8.32
CA LYS A 57 4.89 -23.77 8.91
C LYS A 57 5.56 -24.31 10.17
N ASP A 58 6.83 -23.98 10.36
CA ASP A 58 7.66 -24.47 11.44
C ASP A 58 7.75 -23.46 12.59
N ILE A 59 7.17 -22.26 12.46
CA ILE A 59 7.14 -21.25 13.52
C ILE A 59 6.23 -21.72 14.65
N GLU A 60 6.80 -21.86 15.84
CA GLU A 60 6.10 -22.14 17.09
C GLU A 60 5.72 -20.82 17.81
N GLU A 61 6.65 -19.86 17.85
CA GLU A 61 6.46 -18.57 18.53
C GLU A 61 7.14 -17.45 17.74
N ILE A 62 6.49 -16.28 17.67
CA ILE A 62 7.11 -15.05 17.21
C ILE A 62 7.55 -14.26 18.45
N ILE A 63 8.85 -14.23 18.72
CA ILE A 63 9.43 -13.58 19.91
C ILE A 63 9.46 -12.06 19.68
N PHE A 64 9.93 -11.63 18.51
CA PHE A 64 9.92 -10.25 18.08
C PHE A 64 9.27 -10.14 16.69
N LEU A 65 8.41 -9.14 16.49
CA LEU A 65 7.78 -8.90 15.19
C LEU A 65 8.73 -8.25 14.16
N GLY A 66 9.86 -7.70 14.63
CA GLY A 66 10.79 -6.91 13.84
C GLY A 66 10.46 -5.42 13.92
N ASP A 67 11.12 -4.66 13.06
CA ASP A 67 11.11 -3.20 13.09
C ASP A 67 9.82 -2.60 12.53
N LEU A 68 9.47 -1.42 13.04
CA LEU A 68 8.45 -0.54 12.47
C LEU A 68 9.09 0.81 12.19
N LEU A 69 9.33 1.11 10.91
CA LEU A 69 9.87 2.40 10.48
C LEU A 69 8.80 3.48 10.57
N ILE A 70 9.02 4.49 11.41
CA ILE A 70 8.12 5.62 11.61
C ILE A 70 8.82 6.92 11.20
N SER A 71 8.13 7.73 10.40
CA SER A 71 8.65 9.02 9.99
C SER A 71 8.71 10.00 11.17
N TYR A 72 9.80 10.76 11.26
CA TYR A 72 9.88 11.92 12.17
C TYR A 72 8.69 12.89 11.96
N GLY A 73 8.22 13.02 10.72
CA GLY A 73 7.07 13.87 10.38
C GLY A 73 5.80 13.49 11.13
N ASP A 74 5.59 12.21 11.46
CA ASP A 74 4.41 11.77 12.22
C ASP A 74 4.47 12.23 13.68
N PHE A 75 5.66 12.25 14.29
CA PHE A 75 5.85 12.82 15.62
C PHE A 75 5.64 14.33 15.61
N PHE A 76 6.27 15.01 14.64
CA PHE A 76 6.18 16.47 14.51
C PHE A 76 4.74 16.93 14.27
N ASN A 77 4.02 16.30 13.35
CA ASN A 77 2.65 16.66 13.01
C ASN A 77 1.68 16.48 14.19
N ARG A 78 1.85 15.40 14.96
CA ARG A 78 0.97 15.09 16.11
C ARG A 78 1.44 15.75 17.42
N ALA A 79 2.52 16.53 17.37
CA ALA A 79 3.19 17.10 18.54
C ALA A 79 3.47 16.05 19.64
N HIS A 80 3.76 14.81 19.22
CA HIS A 80 4.08 13.73 20.13
C HIS A 80 5.54 13.84 20.56
N ILE A 81 5.81 13.61 21.84
CA ILE A 81 7.19 13.60 22.37
C ILE A 81 7.97 12.49 21.67
N LEU A 82 9.20 12.80 21.23
CA LEU A 82 10.10 11.80 20.67
C LEU A 82 10.38 10.73 21.71
N VAL A 83 10.29 9.48 21.27
CA VAL A 83 10.62 8.32 22.09
C VAL A 83 12.02 7.82 21.75
N PRO A 84 12.72 7.18 22.69
CA PRO A 84 13.99 6.52 22.39
C PRO A 84 13.84 5.53 21.23
N ALA A 85 14.63 5.73 20.18
CA ALA A 85 14.76 4.77 19.10
C ALA A 85 15.69 3.62 19.53
N GLY A 86 15.43 2.42 19.01
CA GLY A 86 16.40 1.33 19.09
C GLY A 86 17.66 1.67 18.31
N TYR A 87 18.81 1.16 18.76
CA TYR A 87 20.06 1.38 18.05
C TYR A 87 20.07 0.66 16.70
N CYS A 88 20.26 1.43 15.63
CA CYS A 88 20.12 1.01 14.25
C CYS A 88 21.31 1.46 13.38
N GLU A 89 21.41 0.90 12.18
CA GLU A 89 22.50 1.10 11.24
C GLU A 89 22.68 2.57 10.84
N GLU A 90 21.59 3.32 10.71
CA GLU A 90 21.58 4.78 10.48
C GLU A 90 22.36 5.53 11.56
N TYR A 91 22.22 5.11 12.82
CA TYR A 91 22.87 5.77 13.93
C TYR A 91 24.33 5.33 14.03
N TRP A 92 24.59 4.03 13.89
CA TRP A 92 25.95 3.50 13.97
C TRP A 92 26.87 4.09 12.90
N ILE A 93 26.40 4.22 11.65
CA ILE A 93 27.24 4.76 10.57
C ILE A 93 27.63 6.23 10.81
N GLN A 94 26.75 7.02 11.44
CA GLN A 94 27.06 8.39 11.83
C GLN A 94 28.08 8.44 12.98
N GLU A 95 28.05 7.49 13.91
CA GLU A 95 29.08 7.36 14.94
C GLU A 95 30.43 6.93 14.34
N LEU A 96 30.42 6.04 13.35
CA LEU A 96 31.62 5.62 12.60
C LEU A 96 32.27 6.80 11.88
N GLU A 97 31.49 7.53 11.06
CA GLU A 97 31.97 8.69 10.31
C GLU A 97 32.56 9.74 11.25
N LYS A 98 31.81 10.07 12.32
CA LYS A 98 32.25 11.05 13.31
C LYS A 98 33.55 10.62 13.99
N ALA A 99 33.64 9.37 14.48
CA ALA A 99 34.84 8.90 15.17
C ALA A 99 36.07 8.85 14.24
N THR A 100 35.85 8.52 12.96
CA THR A 100 36.91 8.56 11.95
C THR A 100 37.43 9.99 11.73
N VAL A 101 36.51 10.96 11.60
CA VAL A 101 36.86 12.38 11.50
C VAL A 101 37.54 12.89 12.76
N ASP A 102 37.06 12.53 13.94
CA ASP A 102 37.65 12.94 15.22
C ASP A 102 39.08 12.38 15.38
N MET A 103 39.35 11.16 14.87
CA MET A 103 40.67 10.54 14.94
C MET A 103 41.66 11.09 13.90
N PHE A 104 41.23 11.34 12.65
CA PHE A 104 42.13 11.68 11.54
C PHE A 104 42.03 13.14 11.05
N GLY A 105 41.06 13.92 11.55
CA GLY A 105 40.75 15.27 11.10
C GLY A 105 39.93 15.36 9.82
N ASN A 106 39.68 14.23 9.14
CA ASN A 106 38.79 14.09 7.99
C ASN A 106 38.33 12.62 7.86
N LEU A 107 37.41 12.35 6.94
CA LEU A 107 36.93 10.99 6.66
C LEU A 107 37.97 10.23 5.80
N ASP A 108 39.05 9.74 6.43
CA ASP A 108 40.17 9.05 5.79
C ASP A 108 39.98 7.52 5.84
N ILE A 109 39.33 6.96 4.82
CA ILE A 109 39.04 5.52 4.74
C ILE A 109 40.30 4.69 4.56
N VAL A 110 41.33 5.23 3.90
CA VAL A 110 42.60 4.54 3.70
C VAL A 110 43.32 4.35 5.03
N LYS A 111 43.40 5.40 5.86
CA LYS A 111 43.98 5.27 7.21
C LYS A 111 43.17 4.32 8.07
N LEU A 112 41.84 4.41 8.03
CA LEU A 112 40.98 3.50 8.78
C LEU A 112 41.23 2.05 8.38
N SER A 113 41.17 1.75 7.08
CA SER A 113 41.43 0.44 6.47
C SER A 113 42.72 -0.19 7.00
N ASN A 114 43.81 0.59 7.04
CA ASN A 114 45.10 0.14 7.55
C ASN A 114 45.11 -0.13 9.06
N LEU A 115 44.34 0.61 9.86
CA LEU A 115 44.26 0.41 11.31
C LEU A 115 43.42 -0.80 11.70
N VAL A 116 42.27 -1.00 11.05
CA VAL A 116 41.34 -2.09 11.39
C VAL A 116 41.60 -3.37 10.61
N ASP A 117 42.53 -3.36 9.65
CA ASP A 117 42.84 -4.49 8.77
C ASP A 117 41.59 -5.00 8.03
N ILE A 118 40.90 -4.05 7.38
CA ILE A 118 39.70 -4.28 6.55
C ILE A 118 39.92 -3.58 5.22
N SER A 119 39.55 -4.20 4.09
CA SER A 119 39.76 -3.60 2.77
C SER A 119 39.05 -2.26 2.61
N GLU A 120 39.70 -1.31 1.93
CA GLU A 120 39.14 0.00 1.61
C GLU A 120 37.80 -0.11 0.87
N ASP A 121 37.70 -1.03 -0.09
CA ASP A 121 36.46 -1.28 -0.85
C ASP A 121 35.30 -1.67 0.07
N SER A 122 35.56 -2.53 1.07
CA SER A 122 34.51 -2.96 2.02
C SER A 122 34.03 -1.81 2.91
N LEU A 123 34.95 -0.96 3.38
CA LEU A 123 34.59 0.21 4.19
C LEU A 123 33.85 1.27 3.37
N ASN A 124 34.29 1.53 2.14
CA ASN A 124 33.61 2.44 1.21
C ASN A 124 32.20 1.96 0.88
N GLU A 125 32.02 0.67 0.62
CA GLU A 125 30.70 0.10 0.36
C GLU A 125 29.80 0.09 1.59
N LEU A 126 30.35 -0.15 2.79
CA LEU A 126 29.62 -0.03 4.05
C LEU A 126 29.09 1.39 4.28
N LEU A 127 29.91 2.42 3.99
CA LEU A 127 29.48 3.82 4.10
C LEU A 127 28.42 4.21 3.07
N LYS A 128 28.52 3.68 1.85
CA LYS A 128 27.52 3.95 0.79
C LYS A 128 26.20 3.22 1.02
N ASN A 129 26.26 1.99 1.55
CA ASN A 129 25.11 1.09 1.63
C ASN A 129 24.96 0.44 3.03
N PRO A 130 24.88 1.23 4.12
CA PRO A 130 24.92 0.73 5.50
C PRO A 130 23.73 -0.18 5.86
N PHE A 131 22.63 -0.13 5.10
CA PHE A 131 21.43 -0.93 5.35
C PHE A 131 21.52 -2.36 4.83
N TYR A 132 22.26 -2.55 3.74
CA TYR A 132 22.33 -3.83 3.02
C TYR A 132 23.63 -4.57 3.30
N LEU A 133 24.72 -3.83 3.54
CA LEU A 133 26.02 -4.38 3.85
C LEU A 133 26.28 -4.23 5.35
N LYS A 134 26.50 -5.36 6.01
CA LYS A 134 26.81 -5.42 7.43
C LYS A 134 28.25 -5.94 7.56
N PRO A 135 29.14 -5.28 8.34
CA PRO A 135 30.47 -5.80 8.60
C PRO A 135 30.34 -7.15 9.33
N THR A 136 31.34 -8.02 9.29
CA THR A 136 31.32 -9.25 10.12
C THR A 136 31.37 -8.89 11.61
N ALA A 137 31.03 -9.82 12.52
CA ALA A 137 31.13 -9.51 13.95
C ALA A 137 32.57 -9.20 14.36
N GLN A 138 33.55 -9.88 13.75
CA GLN A 138 34.97 -9.64 13.98
C GLN A 138 35.36 -8.23 13.53
N ASP A 139 34.97 -7.83 12.33
CA ASP A 139 35.26 -6.51 11.80
C ASP A 139 34.58 -5.41 12.63
N SER A 140 33.33 -5.63 13.05
CA SER A 140 32.64 -4.71 13.94
C SER A 140 33.37 -4.53 15.27
N ILE A 141 33.86 -5.61 15.86
CA ILE A 141 34.62 -5.57 17.13
C ILE A 141 35.90 -4.75 16.94
N LYS A 142 36.68 -5.02 15.88
CA LYS A 142 37.91 -4.27 15.58
C LYS A 142 37.63 -2.77 15.41
N ILE A 143 36.61 -2.42 14.62
CA ILE A 143 36.21 -1.03 14.39
C ILE A 143 35.84 -0.36 15.73
N SER A 144 35.01 -1.03 16.54
CA SER A 144 34.58 -0.51 17.83
C SER A 144 35.74 -0.31 18.82
N GLU A 145 36.72 -1.22 18.86
CA GLU A 145 37.90 -1.10 19.72
C GLU A 145 38.82 0.05 19.29
N VAL A 146 39.09 0.18 17.98
CA VAL A 146 40.00 1.21 17.45
C VAL A 146 39.39 2.61 17.56
N LEU A 147 38.11 2.76 17.22
CA LEU A 147 37.44 4.05 17.17
C LEU A 147 36.67 4.40 18.44
N ASN A 148 36.62 3.49 19.42
CA ASN A 148 35.85 3.63 20.66
C ASN A 148 34.36 3.98 20.40
N ILE A 149 33.77 3.33 19.40
CA ILE A 149 32.34 3.43 19.08
C ILE A 149 31.60 2.18 19.54
N PRO A 150 30.27 2.23 19.73
CA PRO A 150 29.50 1.06 20.10
C PRO A 150 29.57 -0.08 19.06
N LEU A 151 29.31 -1.30 19.52
CA LEU A 151 29.18 -2.48 18.66
C LEU A 151 28.09 -2.27 17.62
N HIS A 152 28.28 -2.79 16.40
CA HIS A 152 27.30 -2.68 15.33
C HIS A 152 25.94 -3.26 15.75
N PRO A 153 24.81 -2.61 15.40
CA PRO A 153 23.46 -2.99 15.84
C PRO A 153 23.03 -4.39 15.41
N ALA A 154 23.60 -4.93 14.32
CA ALA A 154 23.37 -6.32 13.90
C ALA A 154 23.87 -7.37 14.91
N TYR A 155 24.85 -7.00 15.75
CA TYR A 155 25.49 -7.85 16.75
C TYR A 155 25.16 -7.42 18.18
N THR A 156 24.17 -6.55 18.33
CA THR A 156 23.68 -6.08 19.62
C THR A 156 22.41 -6.83 19.99
N PHE A 157 22.34 -7.33 21.22
CA PHE A 157 21.20 -8.08 21.74
C PHE A 157 20.24 -7.20 22.55
N HIS A 158 19.02 -7.70 22.77
CA HIS A 158 17.96 -7.00 23.48
C HIS A 158 18.13 -7.05 25.01
N TRP A 159 19.31 -6.69 25.52
CA TRP A 159 19.68 -6.82 26.94
C TRP A 159 18.73 -6.15 27.93
N LYS A 160 17.99 -5.10 27.52
CA LYS A 160 16.98 -4.43 28.37
C LYS A 160 15.69 -5.24 28.58
N THR A 161 15.50 -6.34 27.85
CA THR A 161 14.26 -7.13 27.93
C THR A 161 14.25 -8.13 29.08
N ILE A 162 15.41 -8.32 29.75
CA ILE A 162 15.56 -9.26 30.85
C ILE A 162 15.87 -8.51 32.15
N SER A 163 15.50 -9.13 33.25
CA SER A 163 15.79 -8.71 34.62
C SER A 163 17.18 -9.13 35.07
N PHE A 164 17.61 -8.60 36.22
CA PHE A 164 18.86 -8.99 36.87
C PHE A 164 18.91 -10.48 37.24
N ASP A 165 17.81 -11.02 37.79
CA ASP A 165 17.74 -12.44 38.18
C ASP A 165 17.85 -13.36 36.96
N GLU A 166 17.23 -12.97 35.84
CA GLU A 166 17.36 -13.69 34.57
C GLU A 166 18.79 -13.62 34.03
N LEU A 167 19.46 -12.46 34.09
CA LEU A 167 20.87 -12.36 33.74
C LEU A 167 21.72 -13.32 34.57
N LYS A 168 21.48 -13.42 35.88
CA LYS A 168 22.20 -14.33 36.77
C LYS A 168 22.02 -15.80 36.36
N ILE A 169 20.79 -16.22 36.08
CA ILE A 169 20.47 -17.56 35.58
C ILE A 169 21.21 -17.85 34.27
N LEU A 170 21.23 -16.90 33.34
CA LEU A 170 21.94 -17.03 32.06
C LEU A 170 23.44 -17.24 32.29
N ILE A 171 24.08 -16.42 33.13
CA ILE A 171 25.52 -16.51 33.41
C ILE A 171 25.87 -17.79 34.18
N ASP A 172 25.04 -18.23 35.11
CA ASP A 172 25.22 -19.52 35.79
C ASP A 172 25.22 -20.67 34.78
N TRP A 173 24.31 -20.64 33.79
CA TRP A 173 24.28 -21.63 32.71
C TRP A 173 25.54 -21.62 31.82
N LEU A 174 26.17 -20.45 31.61
CA LEU A 174 27.44 -20.37 30.88
C LEU A 174 28.58 -21.11 31.57
N SER A 175 28.47 -21.42 32.86
CA SER A 175 29.42 -22.29 33.57
C SER A 175 29.46 -23.72 33.01
N GLU A 176 28.51 -24.11 32.15
CA GLU A 176 28.47 -25.41 31.49
C GLU A 176 28.84 -25.33 29.99
N MET A 177 29.21 -24.15 29.50
CA MET A 177 29.52 -23.95 28.08
C MET A 177 30.80 -24.67 27.64
N LYS A 178 30.81 -25.05 26.37
CA LYS A 178 32.01 -25.44 25.62
C LYS A 178 32.19 -24.49 24.44
N ILE A 179 33.31 -23.77 24.43
CA ILE A 179 33.70 -22.92 23.30
C ILE A 179 34.54 -23.79 22.36
N ILE A 180 34.09 -23.95 21.13
CA ILE A 180 34.82 -24.69 20.10
C ILE A 180 35.26 -23.69 19.04
N ARG A 181 36.58 -23.63 18.84
CA ARG A 181 37.24 -22.78 17.84
C ARG A 181 37.85 -23.70 16.78
N GLU A 182 37.21 -23.78 15.62
CA GLU A 182 37.68 -24.55 14.46
C GLU A 182 38.01 -23.59 13.33
N GLU A 183 39.30 -23.44 13.00
CA GLU A 183 39.80 -22.49 11.99
C GLU A 183 39.24 -21.07 12.17
N SER A 184 38.27 -20.68 11.33
CA SER A 184 37.59 -19.38 11.26
C SER A 184 36.17 -19.40 11.86
N LYS A 185 35.76 -20.49 12.52
CA LYS A 185 34.41 -20.66 13.07
C LYS A 185 34.46 -20.83 14.58
N ILE A 186 33.73 -19.97 15.27
CA ILE A 186 33.46 -20.08 16.70
C ILE A 186 32.04 -20.60 16.91
N LYS A 187 31.89 -21.53 17.85
CA LYS A 187 30.59 -22.05 18.29
C LYS A 187 30.58 -22.28 19.80
N ILE A 188 29.46 -21.93 20.43
CA ILE A 188 29.21 -22.13 21.86
C ILE A 188 28.21 -23.27 21.96
N VAL A 189 28.56 -24.31 22.71
CA VAL A 189 27.68 -25.46 22.97
C VAL A 189 27.33 -25.48 24.45
N LEU A 190 26.03 -25.50 24.73
CA LEU A 190 25.46 -25.52 26.08
C LEU A 190 24.49 -26.69 26.23
N PRO A 191 24.40 -27.35 27.39
CA PRO A 191 23.35 -28.34 27.64
C PRO A 191 21.99 -27.64 27.65
N LEU A 192 21.00 -28.23 26.99
CA LEU A 192 19.67 -27.64 26.88
C LEU A 192 18.99 -27.62 28.26
N LYS A 193 18.66 -26.43 28.73
CA LYS A 193 17.85 -26.16 29.92
C LYS A 193 16.81 -25.11 29.57
N GLU A 194 15.53 -25.41 29.79
CA GLU A 194 14.41 -24.58 29.33
C GLU A 194 14.47 -23.13 29.83
N GLU A 195 14.73 -22.94 31.12
CA GLU A 195 14.73 -21.61 31.76
C GLU A 195 15.82 -20.66 31.21
N PRO A 196 17.14 -21.00 31.26
CA PRO A 196 18.17 -20.12 30.70
C PRO A 196 18.11 -20.05 29.17
N LYS A 197 17.62 -21.10 28.50
CA LYS A 197 17.33 -21.04 27.06
C LYS A 197 16.26 -19.99 26.78
N ARG A 198 15.18 -19.90 27.57
CA ARG A 198 14.16 -18.87 27.38
C ARG A 198 14.74 -17.46 27.49
N ILE A 199 15.68 -17.25 28.42
CA ILE A 199 16.34 -15.95 28.59
C ILE A 199 17.18 -15.62 27.34
N LEU A 200 17.88 -16.62 26.78
CA LEU A 200 18.61 -16.50 25.50
C LEU A 200 17.66 -16.14 24.33
N GLU A 201 16.46 -16.72 24.30
CA GLU A 201 15.40 -16.39 23.34
C GLU A 201 14.96 -14.92 23.47
N LEU A 202 14.71 -14.44 24.70
CA LEU A 202 14.21 -13.09 24.99
C LEU A 202 15.21 -11.98 24.65
N ILE A 203 16.51 -12.23 24.80
CA ILE A 203 17.54 -11.28 24.32
C ILE A 203 17.76 -11.34 22.80
N GLY A 204 17.10 -12.27 22.10
CA GLY A 204 17.10 -12.37 20.63
C GLY A 204 18.36 -13.00 20.04
N VAL A 205 19.10 -13.81 20.81
CA VAL A 205 20.30 -14.51 20.31
C VAL A 205 19.89 -15.68 19.43
N GLN A 206 20.36 -15.70 18.19
CA GLN A 206 20.08 -16.80 17.26
C GLN A 206 20.84 -18.06 17.67
N HIS A 207 20.15 -19.19 17.72
CA HIS A 207 20.73 -20.45 18.15
C HIS A 207 20.00 -21.66 17.54
N SER A 208 20.73 -22.77 17.39
CA SER A 208 20.15 -24.06 17.01
C SER A 208 19.93 -24.92 18.25
N ALA A 209 18.77 -25.55 18.38
CA ALA A 209 18.57 -26.66 19.31
C ALA A 209 18.90 -27.98 18.57
N VAL A 210 19.91 -28.70 19.06
CA VAL A 210 20.43 -29.93 18.43
C VAL A 210 20.10 -31.11 19.33
N THR A 211 19.55 -32.17 18.72
CA THR A 211 19.17 -33.44 19.37
C THR A 211 18.27 -33.30 20.60
N ASN A 212 17.62 -32.14 20.80
CA ASN A 212 16.91 -31.76 22.03
C ASN A 212 17.77 -31.85 23.31
N GLU A 213 19.10 -31.87 23.17
CA GLU A 213 20.05 -32.01 24.28
C GLU A 213 20.97 -30.81 24.41
N PHE A 214 21.22 -30.09 23.31
CA PHE A 214 22.17 -28.98 23.29
C PHE A 214 21.61 -27.74 22.59
N VAL A 215 22.01 -26.58 23.12
CA VAL A 215 21.86 -25.28 22.48
C VAL A 215 23.19 -24.88 21.87
N VAL A 216 23.17 -24.52 20.58
CA VAL A 216 24.38 -24.18 19.81
C VAL A 216 24.25 -22.79 19.21
N ILE A 217 25.08 -21.86 19.68
CA ILE A 217 25.25 -20.51 19.11
C ILE A 217 26.45 -20.58 18.15
N LYS A 218 26.33 -20.01 16.95
CA LYS A 218 27.33 -20.19 15.87
C LYS A 218 27.79 -18.85 15.32
N LYS A 219 29.00 -18.83 14.74
CA LYS A 219 29.54 -17.75 13.90
C LYS A 219 29.50 -16.37 14.61
N ASP A 220 28.99 -15.35 13.92
CA ASP A 220 28.95 -13.97 14.37
C ASP A 220 28.13 -13.79 15.66
N ASP A 221 27.01 -14.49 15.81
CA ASP A 221 26.21 -14.43 17.04
C ASP A 221 27.02 -14.94 18.25
N ALA A 222 27.82 -16.00 18.07
CA ALA A 222 28.68 -16.54 19.14
C ALA A 222 29.81 -15.56 19.48
N LEU A 223 30.46 -14.97 18.48
CA LEU A 223 31.53 -14.01 18.70
C LEU A 223 31.00 -12.75 19.40
N ALA A 224 29.88 -12.22 18.93
CA ALA A 224 29.21 -11.07 19.53
C ALA A 224 28.81 -11.36 20.97
N PHE A 225 28.18 -12.52 21.24
CA PHE A 225 27.72 -12.91 22.57
C PHE A 225 28.88 -13.01 23.57
N LEU A 226 29.99 -13.64 23.19
CA LEU A 226 31.20 -13.70 24.02
C LEU A 226 31.83 -12.33 24.24
N SER A 227 31.88 -11.49 23.20
CA SER A 227 32.44 -10.13 23.29
C SER A 227 31.64 -9.23 24.22
N ASN A 228 30.30 -9.30 24.21
CA ASN A 228 29.44 -8.52 25.10
C ASN A 228 29.67 -8.88 26.58
N LEU A 229 30.07 -10.11 26.87
CA LEU A 229 30.27 -10.61 28.24
C LEU A 229 31.75 -10.60 28.66
N ASP A 230 32.66 -10.20 27.78
CA ASP A 230 34.12 -10.32 27.94
C ASP A 230 34.59 -11.74 28.31
N ILE A 231 33.99 -12.75 27.65
CA ILE A 231 34.34 -14.16 27.84
C ILE A 231 35.31 -14.59 26.76
N SER A 232 36.53 -14.96 27.14
CA SER A 232 37.47 -15.64 26.25
C SER A 232 37.50 -17.14 26.52
N GLU A 233 37.51 -17.52 27.79
CA GLU A 233 37.53 -18.90 28.26
C GLU A 233 36.47 -19.14 29.32
N LYS A 234 36.26 -20.41 29.67
CA LYS A 234 35.23 -20.82 30.62
C LYS A 234 35.47 -20.26 32.03
N GLU A 235 36.73 -20.10 32.41
CA GLU A 235 37.15 -19.62 33.72
C GLU A 235 36.74 -18.15 33.98
N ASP A 236 36.50 -17.37 32.92
CA ASP A 236 36.07 -15.96 33.03
C ASP A 236 34.68 -15.83 33.67
N VAL A 237 33.84 -16.88 33.59
CA VAL A 237 32.46 -16.87 34.09
C VAL A 237 32.39 -16.58 35.59
N GLU A 238 33.30 -17.11 36.41
CA GLU A 238 33.31 -16.86 37.86
C GLU A 238 33.67 -15.40 38.20
N LYS A 239 34.55 -14.78 37.41
CA LYS A 239 34.86 -13.35 37.53
C LYS A 239 33.64 -12.50 37.18
N ILE A 240 32.92 -12.87 36.12
CA ILE A 240 31.71 -12.17 35.65
C ILE A 240 30.61 -12.23 36.72
N LYS A 241 30.36 -13.39 37.33
CA LYS A 241 29.37 -13.54 38.41
C LYS A 241 29.60 -12.53 39.54
N LYS A 242 30.86 -12.36 39.94
CA LYS A 242 31.24 -11.40 40.98
C LYS A 242 30.94 -9.96 40.57
N ILE A 243 31.32 -9.56 39.36
CA ILE A 243 31.08 -8.20 38.85
C ILE A 243 29.58 -7.90 38.75
N ILE A 244 28.78 -8.86 38.29
CA ILE A 244 27.33 -8.70 38.18
C ILE A 244 26.71 -8.49 39.57
N GLU A 245 27.08 -9.30 40.57
CA GLU A 245 26.54 -9.18 41.93
C GLU A 245 26.95 -7.86 42.62
N GLU A 246 28.14 -7.33 42.32
CA GLU A 246 28.62 -6.02 42.79
C GLU A 246 27.83 -4.84 42.18
N ASN A 247 27.10 -5.05 41.09
CA ASN A 247 26.38 -4.01 40.34
C ASN A 247 24.87 -4.28 40.21
N LYS A 248 24.29 -5.05 41.14
CA LYS A 248 22.89 -5.50 41.10
C LYS A 248 21.83 -4.39 41.12
N GLU A 249 22.20 -3.19 41.55
CA GLU A 249 21.33 -2.01 41.54
C GLU A 249 21.19 -1.35 40.15
N LYS A 250 22.04 -1.72 39.19
CA LYS A 250 22.02 -1.19 37.83
C LYS A 250 21.11 -2.02 36.93
N ASN A 251 20.69 -1.43 35.81
CA ASN A 251 19.98 -2.19 34.79
C ASN A 251 20.95 -3.12 34.03
N VAL A 252 20.41 -4.16 33.41
CA VAL A 252 21.22 -5.20 32.73
C VAL A 252 22.14 -4.62 31.67
N LEU A 253 21.68 -3.67 30.83
CA LEU A 253 22.51 -3.08 29.79
C LEU A 253 23.72 -2.31 30.36
N ASP A 254 23.55 -1.62 31.48
CA ASP A 254 24.67 -0.94 32.16
C ASP A 254 25.68 -1.95 32.71
N ILE A 255 25.20 -3.08 33.25
CA ILE A 255 26.07 -4.18 33.69
C ILE A 255 26.85 -4.76 32.51
N ILE A 256 26.19 -5.01 31.37
CA ILE A 256 26.85 -5.48 30.15
C ILE A 256 27.94 -4.48 29.70
N ASN A 257 27.68 -3.18 29.76
CA ASN A 257 28.69 -2.15 29.44
C ASN A 257 29.87 -2.08 30.41
N ILE A 258 29.70 -2.57 31.65
CA ILE A 258 30.79 -2.68 32.63
C ILE A 258 31.65 -3.93 32.35
N LEU A 259 31.01 -5.01 31.90
CA LEU A 259 31.70 -6.26 31.54
C LEU A 259 32.45 -6.13 30.22
N SER A 260 31.76 -5.65 29.19
CA SER A 260 32.25 -5.58 27.83
C SER A 260 33.39 -4.58 27.67
N LYS A 261 34.42 -4.96 26.89
CA LYS A 261 35.46 -4.03 26.42
C LYS A 261 34.92 -3.00 25.43
N ILE A 262 33.80 -3.31 24.79
CA ILE A 262 33.15 -2.48 23.77
C ILE A 262 31.83 -1.97 24.30
N LYS A 263 31.52 -0.70 24.04
CA LYS A 263 30.22 -0.13 24.39
C LYS A 263 29.07 -0.80 23.64
N VAL A 264 28.00 -1.11 24.34
CA VAL A 264 26.77 -1.71 23.81
C VAL A 264 25.63 -0.73 24.03
N ARG A 265 24.91 -0.38 22.96
CA ARG A 265 23.74 0.52 23.03
C ARG A 265 22.44 -0.27 23.15
N ASP A 266 21.38 0.44 23.52
CA ASP A 266 20.04 -0.13 23.62
C ASP A 266 19.47 -0.45 22.23
N LYS A 267 19.43 -1.73 21.87
CA LYS A 267 18.84 -2.21 20.62
C LYS A 267 17.32 -2.08 20.59
N SER A 268 16.66 -2.20 21.74
CA SER A 268 15.20 -2.31 21.81
C SER A 268 14.49 -0.95 21.69
N GLY A 269 15.05 0.10 22.29
CA GLY A 269 14.39 1.40 22.33
C GLY A 269 12.99 1.33 22.96
N ILE A 270 11.95 1.59 22.18
CA ILE A 270 10.54 1.46 22.58
C ILE A 270 9.80 0.50 21.64
N PHE A 271 9.05 -0.44 22.24
CA PHE A 271 8.08 -1.27 21.54
C PHE A 271 6.78 -0.50 21.31
N ILE A 272 6.23 -0.58 20.10
CA ILE A 272 5.00 0.10 19.71
C ILE A 272 3.90 -0.94 19.47
N GLY A 273 2.87 -0.92 20.30
CA GLY A 273 1.67 -1.73 20.10
C GLY A 273 0.89 -1.32 18.85
N ALA A 274 0.40 -2.31 18.12
CA ALA A 274 -0.45 -2.11 16.95
C ALA A 274 -1.56 -3.17 16.89
N ARG A 275 -2.71 -2.78 16.34
CA ARG A 275 -3.79 -3.71 15.97
C ARG A 275 -4.30 -3.42 14.57
N MET A 276 -4.78 -4.44 13.87
CA MET A 276 -5.37 -4.26 12.54
C MET A 276 -6.64 -3.38 12.64
N GLY A 277 -6.72 -2.36 11.80
CA GLY A 277 -7.85 -1.45 11.69
C GLY A 277 -8.78 -1.83 10.53
N ARG A 278 -8.33 -1.60 9.30
CA ARG A 278 -9.07 -1.91 8.07
C ARG A 278 -8.13 -2.59 7.07
N PRO A 279 -8.60 -3.59 6.31
CA PRO A 279 -7.83 -4.13 5.20
C PRO A 279 -7.69 -3.08 4.10
N GLU A 280 -6.70 -3.27 3.24
CA GLU A 280 -6.56 -2.56 1.98
C GLU A 280 -7.74 -2.84 1.04
N LYS A 281 -7.94 -1.95 0.07
CA LYS A 281 -9.06 -2.02 -0.86
C LYS A 281 -8.63 -1.48 -2.21
N ALA A 282 -8.90 -2.24 -3.26
CA ALA A 282 -8.88 -1.79 -4.65
C ALA A 282 -10.03 -2.44 -5.40
N LYS A 283 -11.05 -1.67 -5.80
CA LYS A 283 -12.19 -2.19 -6.57
C LYS A 283 -12.99 -1.13 -7.31
N MET A 284 -13.62 -1.54 -8.40
CA MET A 284 -14.62 -0.72 -9.09
C MET A 284 -15.81 -0.42 -8.17
N ARG A 285 -16.20 0.85 -8.08
CA ARG A 285 -17.35 1.29 -7.29
C ARG A 285 -18.64 0.84 -7.96
N LYS A 286 -19.43 0.02 -7.25
CA LYS A 286 -20.76 -0.42 -7.69
C LYS A 286 -21.82 0.15 -6.77
N LEU A 287 -22.84 0.80 -7.34
CA LEU A 287 -24.04 1.16 -6.58
C LEU A 287 -24.85 -0.11 -6.26
N THR A 288 -25.75 0.00 -5.28
CA THR A 288 -26.71 -1.08 -4.97
C THR A 288 -27.50 -1.44 -6.23
N GLY A 289 -27.47 -2.72 -6.61
CA GLY A 289 -28.09 -3.23 -7.83
C GLY A 289 -27.20 -3.17 -9.08
N SER A 290 -25.99 -2.61 -8.97
CA SER A 290 -24.98 -2.55 -10.04
C SER A 290 -25.55 -2.06 -11.37
N PRO A 291 -26.11 -0.84 -11.42
CA PRO A 291 -26.69 -0.29 -12.64
C PRO A 291 -25.59 -0.01 -13.68
N HIS A 292 -25.92 -0.23 -14.94
CA HIS A 292 -25.12 0.18 -16.09
C HIS A 292 -25.55 1.57 -16.60
N VAL A 293 -26.78 1.99 -16.28
CA VAL A 293 -27.34 3.28 -16.69
C VAL A 293 -28.24 3.87 -15.62
N LEU A 294 -28.20 5.19 -15.47
CA LEU A 294 -29.13 5.95 -14.63
C LEU A 294 -30.48 6.17 -15.33
N PHE A 295 -31.10 5.07 -15.76
CA PHE A 295 -32.43 5.06 -16.37
C PHE A 295 -33.37 4.19 -15.52
N PRO A 296 -34.58 4.69 -15.18
CA PRO A 296 -35.47 3.98 -14.29
C PRO A 296 -36.12 2.78 -14.98
N VAL A 297 -36.15 1.62 -14.31
CA VAL A 297 -36.85 0.40 -14.77
C VAL A 297 -38.04 0.05 -13.88
N GLY A 298 -38.36 0.88 -12.88
CA GLY A 298 -39.53 0.71 -12.02
C GLY A 298 -39.56 -0.64 -11.28
N GLN A 299 -40.76 -1.17 -11.06
CA GLN A 299 -40.96 -2.54 -10.56
C GLN A 299 -40.88 -3.55 -11.70
N GLU A 300 -41.13 -3.10 -12.93
CA GLU A 300 -41.13 -3.90 -14.15
C GLU A 300 -39.75 -4.50 -14.49
N GLY A 301 -38.66 -3.92 -13.95
CA GLY A 301 -37.32 -4.51 -14.02
C GLY A 301 -37.05 -5.67 -13.05
N ASP A 302 -38.04 -6.09 -12.26
CA ASP A 302 -37.98 -7.17 -11.26
C ASP A 302 -36.83 -7.00 -10.23
N ARG A 303 -36.44 -8.05 -9.49
CA ARG A 303 -35.38 -8.04 -8.46
C ARG A 303 -34.04 -7.55 -9.01
N LEU A 304 -33.71 -7.93 -10.25
CA LEU A 304 -32.43 -7.60 -10.89
C LEU A 304 -32.36 -6.17 -11.46
N ARG A 305 -33.49 -5.45 -11.49
CA ARG A 305 -33.60 -4.12 -12.12
C ARG A 305 -33.13 -4.15 -13.58
N SER A 306 -33.53 -5.19 -14.30
CA SER A 306 -33.07 -5.46 -15.66
C SER A 306 -33.98 -4.82 -16.72
N PHE A 307 -33.40 -4.41 -17.84
CA PHE A 307 -34.17 -4.00 -19.01
C PHE A 307 -34.86 -5.19 -19.67
N GLN A 308 -34.27 -6.38 -19.62
CA GLN A 308 -34.85 -7.60 -20.17
C GLN A 308 -36.24 -7.86 -19.57
N ALA A 309 -36.37 -7.84 -18.24
CA ALA A 309 -37.67 -7.97 -17.57
C ALA A 309 -38.63 -6.81 -17.93
N ALA A 310 -38.11 -5.58 -18.03
CA ALA A 310 -38.95 -4.43 -18.40
C ALA A 310 -39.48 -4.51 -19.84
N LEU A 311 -38.69 -5.06 -20.77
CA LEU A 311 -39.05 -5.26 -22.18
C LEU A 311 -40.16 -6.30 -22.33
N GLU A 312 -40.11 -7.38 -21.54
CA GLU A 312 -41.18 -8.40 -21.46
C GLU A 312 -42.49 -7.79 -20.95
N ASN A 313 -42.42 -6.94 -19.92
CA ASN A 313 -43.56 -6.18 -19.41
C ASN A 313 -44.06 -5.08 -20.37
N LYS A 314 -43.29 -4.77 -21.42
CA LYS A 314 -43.54 -3.77 -22.47
C LYS A 314 -43.67 -2.32 -22.01
N LYS A 315 -43.73 -2.06 -20.71
CA LYS A 315 -43.88 -0.72 -20.14
C LYS A 315 -42.95 -0.52 -18.95
N ILE A 316 -42.61 0.73 -18.69
CA ILE A 316 -41.97 1.16 -17.44
C ILE A 316 -42.80 2.31 -16.87
N THR A 317 -43.17 2.21 -15.59
CA THR A 317 -43.89 3.26 -14.87
C THR A 317 -42.96 3.92 -13.86
N SER A 318 -42.65 5.20 -14.09
CA SER A 318 -41.77 6.00 -13.21
C SER A 318 -42.04 7.49 -13.41
N ASP A 319 -41.41 8.31 -12.58
CA ASP A 319 -41.26 9.73 -12.85
C ASP A 319 -40.32 9.95 -14.03
N PHE A 320 -40.84 10.60 -15.07
CA PHE A 320 -40.09 10.95 -16.28
C PHE A 320 -40.30 12.42 -16.65
N PRO A 321 -39.29 13.08 -17.23
CA PRO A 321 -39.42 14.45 -17.72
C PRO A 321 -40.33 14.48 -18.94
N ILE A 322 -40.83 15.66 -19.26
CA ILE A 322 -41.77 15.85 -20.36
C ILE A 322 -41.10 16.73 -21.40
N TYR A 323 -40.96 16.19 -22.60
CA TYR A 323 -40.48 16.90 -23.77
C TYR A 323 -41.44 16.69 -24.94
N ARG A 324 -41.48 17.65 -25.87
CA ARG A 324 -42.27 17.55 -27.10
C ARG A 324 -41.41 17.85 -28.32
N CYS A 325 -41.47 16.97 -29.30
CA CYS A 325 -40.83 17.20 -30.60
C CYS A 325 -41.78 17.99 -31.51
N GLU A 326 -41.38 19.17 -31.95
CA GLU A 326 -42.19 20.00 -32.86
C GLU A 326 -42.28 19.43 -34.28
N LYS A 327 -41.28 18.65 -34.72
CA LYS A 327 -41.28 18.03 -36.05
C LYS A 327 -42.17 16.80 -36.11
N CYS A 328 -42.10 15.93 -35.09
CA CYS A 328 -42.87 14.69 -35.03
C CYS A 328 -44.23 14.87 -34.35
N SER A 329 -44.47 16.00 -33.69
CA SER A 329 -45.66 16.27 -32.86
C SER A 329 -45.92 15.20 -31.80
N LYS A 330 -44.85 14.57 -31.28
CA LYS A 330 -44.90 13.51 -30.26
C LYS A 330 -44.23 13.98 -28.97
N ASP A 331 -44.80 13.56 -27.86
CA ASP A 331 -44.19 13.70 -26.54
C ASP A 331 -43.13 12.60 -26.34
N THR A 332 -42.04 12.93 -25.66
CA THR A 332 -40.90 12.04 -25.39
C THR A 332 -40.28 12.40 -24.04
N ILE A 333 -39.38 11.54 -23.55
CA ILE A 333 -38.62 11.72 -22.31
C ILE A 333 -37.21 12.29 -22.55
N PHE A 334 -36.82 12.50 -23.81
CA PHE A 334 -35.48 12.96 -24.17
C PHE A 334 -35.46 14.39 -24.72
N SER A 335 -34.33 15.08 -24.49
CA SER A 335 -34.05 16.43 -25.03
C SER A 335 -33.77 16.43 -26.54
N VAL A 336 -33.58 15.26 -27.13
CA VAL A 336 -33.41 15.03 -28.57
C VAL A 336 -34.38 13.93 -28.97
N CYS A 337 -35.16 14.17 -30.03
CA CYS A 337 -36.16 13.21 -30.48
C CYS A 337 -35.49 11.96 -31.07
N GLU A 338 -35.83 10.81 -30.52
CA GLU A 338 -35.37 9.48 -30.90
C GLU A 338 -35.80 9.04 -32.31
N THR A 339 -36.77 9.74 -32.93
CA THR A 339 -37.21 9.45 -34.30
C THR A 339 -36.53 10.35 -35.34
N CYS A 340 -36.45 11.67 -35.09
CA CYS A 340 -36.01 12.63 -36.11
C CYS A 340 -34.70 13.36 -35.79
N GLY A 341 -34.10 13.15 -34.61
CA GLY A 341 -32.83 13.74 -34.21
C GLY A 341 -32.85 15.24 -33.90
N ARG A 342 -34.01 15.92 -34.00
CA ARG A 342 -34.12 17.34 -33.63
C ARG A 342 -34.24 17.52 -32.11
N LYS A 343 -33.75 18.65 -31.61
CA LYS A 343 -33.96 19.08 -30.21
C LYS A 343 -35.46 19.19 -29.92
N THR A 344 -35.85 18.75 -28.73
CA THR A 344 -37.23 18.81 -28.24
C THR A 344 -37.40 19.99 -27.30
N LYS A 345 -38.65 20.46 -27.14
CA LYS A 345 -38.98 21.52 -26.18
C LYS A 345 -39.42 20.88 -24.86
N LYS A 346 -38.80 21.33 -23.76
CA LYS A 346 -39.19 20.91 -22.40
C LYS A 346 -40.60 21.43 -22.11
N GLN A 347 -41.42 20.58 -21.51
CA GLN A 347 -42.74 20.90 -21.00
C GLN A 347 -42.77 20.73 -19.48
N TYR A 348 -43.83 21.24 -18.86
CA TYR A 348 -44.08 21.17 -17.43
C TYR A 348 -45.43 20.51 -17.15
N TYR A 349 -45.60 20.00 -15.94
CA TYR A 349 -46.81 19.30 -15.52
C TYR A 349 -47.50 20.01 -14.37
N CYS A 350 -48.79 20.28 -14.54
CA CYS A 350 -49.69 20.70 -13.49
C CYS A 350 -50.67 19.57 -13.18
N ASN A 351 -50.89 19.26 -11.89
CA ASN A 351 -51.84 18.22 -11.47
C ASN A 351 -53.28 18.46 -11.93
N ILE A 352 -53.64 19.71 -12.30
CA ILE A 352 -54.98 20.12 -12.73
C ILE A 352 -55.04 20.34 -14.24
N CYS A 353 -54.08 21.11 -14.81
CA CYS A 353 -54.09 21.46 -16.23
C CYS A 353 -53.40 20.44 -17.15
N GLY A 354 -52.69 19.45 -16.60
CA GLY A 354 -51.88 18.52 -17.38
C GLY A 354 -50.58 19.16 -17.89
N ASN A 355 -50.18 18.81 -19.12
CA ASN A 355 -48.95 19.30 -19.74
C ASN A 355 -49.10 20.77 -20.16
N ILE A 356 -48.17 21.62 -19.74
CA ILE A 356 -48.12 23.05 -20.05
C ILE A 356 -46.71 23.46 -20.52
N GLU A 357 -46.61 24.59 -21.23
CA GLU A 357 -45.33 25.05 -21.79
C GLU A 357 -44.48 25.90 -20.82
N LYS A 358 -45.10 26.46 -19.78
CA LYS A 358 -44.45 27.37 -18.83
C LYS A 358 -44.29 26.73 -17.46
N ASN A 359 -43.25 27.12 -16.74
CA ASN A 359 -42.97 26.64 -15.37
C ASN A 359 -43.95 27.16 -14.30
N LYS A 360 -44.84 28.09 -14.66
CA LYS A 360 -45.88 28.63 -13.79
C LYS A 360 -47.25 28.38 -14.40
N CYS A 361 -48.14 27.80 -13.60
CA CYS A 361 -49.54 27.64 -13.88
C CYS A 361 -50.37 28.58 -12.97
N LYS A 362 -51.64 28.77 -13.29
CA LYS A 362 -52.60 29.43 -12.39
C LYS A 362 -52.76 28.69 -11.04
N HIS A 363 -52.37 27.42 -11.00
CA HIS A 363 -52.45 26.54 -9.83
C HIS A 363 -51.10 26.38 -9.09
N GLY A 364 -50.11 27.25 -9.36
CA GLY A 364 -48.79 27.22 -8.71
C GLY A 364 -47.64 26.82 -9.63
N GLU A 365 -46.50 26.45 -9.03
CA GLU A 365 -45.31 25.99 -9.75
C GLU A 365 -45.55 24.63 -10.39
N ALA A 366 -45.22 24.52 -11.67
CA ALA A 366 -45.41 23.29 -12.42
C ALA A 366 -44.14 22.40 -12.35
N LYS A 367 -44.36 21.09 -12.23
CA LYS A 367 -43.28 20.11 -12.12
C LYS A 367 -42.60 19.92 -13.48
N THR A 368 -41.32 19.58 -13.47
CA THR A 368 -40.54 19.27 -14.69
C THR A 368 -40.70 17.82 -15.16
N TYR A 369 -41.38 17.01 -14.36
CA TYR A 369 -41.63 15.60 -14.58
C TYR A 369 -43.06 15.24 -14.19
N LYS A 370 -43.52 14.07 -14.62
CA LYS A 370 -44.74 13.43 -14.14
C LYS A 370 -44.53 11.92 -14.02
N ASN A 371 -45.28 11.30 -13.12
CA ASN A 371 -45.39 9.86 -13.08
C ASN A 371 -46.17 9.39 -14.33
N GLN A 372 -45.52 8.61 -15.18
CA GLN A 372 -46.12 8.14 -16.43
C GLN A 372 -45.59 6.76 -16.82
N SER A 373 -46.40 5.99 -17.52
CA SER A 373 -45.99 4.74 -18.16
C SER A 373 -45.48 5.03 -19.57
N ILE A 374 -44.26 4.56 -19.86
CA ILE A 374 -43.65 4.65 -21.19
C ILE A 374 -43.61 3.26 -21.85
N ASP A 375 -43.73 3.20 -23.18
CA ASP A 375 -43.44 1.99 -23.96
C ASP A 375 -41.92 1.85 -24.11
N ILE A 376 -41.32 0.96 -23.31
CA ILE A 376 -39.87 0.76 -23.34
C ILE A 376 -39.42 0.07 -24.63
N ASN A 377 -40.27 -0.76 -25.25
CA ASN A 377 -39.92 -1.41 -26.53
C ASN A 377 -39.74 -0.38 -27.64
N TYR A 378 -40.56 0.68 -27.66
CA TYR A 378 -40.38 1.78 -28.59
C TYR A 378 -38.98 2.43 -28.47
N TYR A 379 -38.60 2.82 -27.26
CA TYR A 379 -37.30 3.48 -27.03
C TYR A 379 -36.12 2.53 -27.29
N PHE A 380 -36.21 1.30 -26.80
CA PHE A 380 -35.15 0.30 -26.97
C PHE A 380 -34.95 -0.06 -28.45
N ASN A 381 -36.02 -0.26 -29.22
CA ASN A 381 -35.92 -0.54 -30.66
C ASN A 381 -35.37 0.63 -31.46
N SER A 382 -35.68 1.88 -31.11
CA SER A 382 -35.06 3.05 -31.72
C SER A 382 -33.53 3.04 -31.52
N ILE A 383 -33.09 2.66 -30.32
CA ILE A 383 -31.68 2.57 -29.98
C ILE A 383 -30.98 1.45 -30.74
N LEU A 384 -31.56 0.25 -30.82
CA LEU A 384 -31.01 -0.86 -31.59
C LEU A 384 -30.79 -0.47 -33.06
N LYS A 385 -31.78 0.22 -33.66
CA LYS A 385 -31.66 0.75 -35.02
C LYS A 385 -30.52 1.75 -35.16
N LYS A 386 -30.37 2.65 -34.18
CA LYS A 386 -29.29 3.65 -34.18
C LYS A 386 -27.90 3.01 -34.04
N LEU A 387 -27.77 2.02 -33.16
CA LEU A 387 -26.53 1.29 -32.94
C LEU A 387 -26.20 0.28 -34.05
N LYS A 388 -27.17 -0.05 -34.92
CA LYS A 388 -27.07 -1.09 -35.96
C LYS A 388 -26.66 -2.47 -35.40
N ILE A 389 -27.00 -2.75 -34.15
CA ILE A 389 -26.75 -4.03 -33.50
C ILE A 389 -28.04 -4.85 -33.45
N LYS A 390 -27.91 -6.17 -33.63
CA LYS A 390 -29.03 -7.13 -33.54
C LYS A 390 -29.07 -7.84 -32.19
N THR A 391 -27.93 -7.97 -31.54
CA THR A 391 -27.75 -8.65 -30.25
C THR A 391 -27.30 -7.63 -29.21
N CYS A 392 -27.92 -7.69 -28.02
CA CYS A 392 -27.55 -6.92 -26.85
C CYS A 392 -26.95 -7.85 -25.79
N PRO A 393 -26.21 -7.29 -24.82
CA PRO A 393 -25.84 -8.02 -23.62
C PRO A 393 -27.06 -8.68 -22.93
N ASP A 394 -26.85 -9.88 -22.40
CA ASP A 394 -27.91 -10.68 -21.76
C ASP A 394 -28.54 -9.98 -20.56
N LEU A 395 -27.78 -9.09 -19.91
CA LEU A 395 -28.24 -8.38 -18.72
C LEU A 395 -27.81 -6.92 -18.75
N ILE A 396 -28.78 -6.03 -18.92
CA ILE A 396 -28.59 -4.58 -18.81
C ILE A 396 -29.40 -4.12 -17.60
N LYS A 397 -28.76 -3.38 -16.70
CA LYS A 397 -29.36 -2.99 -15.42
C LYS A 397 -29.57 -1.48 -15.35
N GLY A 398 -30.76 -1.08 -14.95
CA GLY A 398 -31.12 0.30 -14.65
C GLY A 398 -31.22 0.57 -13.15
N VAL A 399 -31.81 1.71 -12.81
CA VAL A 399 -32.12 2.09 -11.43
C VAL A 399 -33.62 1.87 -11.15
N ARG A 400 -34.02 1.77 -9.87
CA ARG A 400 -35.46 1.68 -9.53
C ARG A 400 -36.21 2.96 -9.91
N GLY A 401 -35.56 4.10 -9.71
CA GLY A 401 -36.05 5.43 -10.01
C GLY A 401 -34.87 6.39 -10.06
N THR A 402 -35.01 7.49 -10.80
CA THR A 402 -34.03 8.58 -10.77
C THR A 402 -34.19 9.38 -9.48
N SER A 403 -33.08 9.85 -8.91
CA SER A 403 -33.09 10.69 -7.69
C SER A 403 -32.73 12.15 -7.96
N ASN A 404 -32.51 12.52 -9.21
CA ASN A 404 -32.20 13.89 -9.57
C ASN A 404 -33.45 14.78 -9.63
N LYS A 405 -33.23 16.10 -9.56
CA LYS A 405 -34.29 17.11 -9.40
C LYS A 405 -35.35 17.05 -10.50
N ASP A 406 -34.93 16.82 -11.73
CA ASP A 406 -35.79 16.88 -12.92
C ASP A 406 -36.21 15.48 -13.43
N HIS A 407 -35.84 14.43 -12.70
CA HIS A 407 -35.97 13.02 -13.08
C HIS A 407 -35.46 12.69 -14.49
N ILE A 408 -34.46 13.42 -14.99
CA ILE A 408 -33.90 13.22 -16.32
C ILE A 408 -33.13 11.89 -16.33
N PRO A 409 -33.53 10.91 -17.16
CA PRO A 409 -32.81 9.66 -17.24
C PRO A 409 -31.56 9.80 -18.13
N GLU A 410 -30.53 9.03 -17.81
CA GLU A 410 -29.35 8.90 -18.67
C GLU A 410 -29.73 8.20 -19.99
N HIS A 411 -29.07 8.58 -21.08
CA HIS A 411 -29.32 8.00 -22.39
C HIS A 411 -28.99 6.50 -22.41
N LEU A 412 -29.98 5.66 -22.74
CA LEU A 412 -29.91 4.19 -22.69
C LEU A 412 -28.75 3.55 -23.46
N ILE A 413 -28.32 4.13 -24.59
CA ILE A 413 -27.10 3.69 -25.30
C ILE A 413 -25.91 3.56 -24.35
N LYS A 414 -25.73 4.50 -23.42
CA LYS A 414 -24.64 4.43 -22.44
C LYS A 414 -24.73 3.14 -21.61
N GLY A 415 -25.94 2.72 -21.22
CA GLY A 415 -26.16 1.47 -20.49
C GLY A 415 -25.82 0.21 -21.27
N ILE A 416 -26.17 0.17 -22.56
CA ILE A 416 -25.83 -0.97 -23.43
C ILE A 416 -24.31 -1.08 -23.55
N LEU A 417 -23.64 0.02 -23.87
CA LEU A 417 -22.18 0.04 -24.03
C LEU A 417 -21.46 -0.28 -22.72
N ARG A 418 -21.92 0.26 -21.58
CA ARG A 418 -21.35 -0.09 -20.26
C ARG A 418 -21.50 -1.58 -19.95
N ALA A 419 -22.63 -2.20 -20.31
CA ALA A 419 -22.82 -3.64 -20.14
C ALA A 419 -21.95 -4.47 -21.09
N GLU A 420 -21.73 -4.03 -22.34
CA GLU A 420 -20.78 -4.66 -23.28
C GLU A 420 -19.35 -4.68 -22.73
N HIS A 421 -18.95 -3.62 -22.01
CA HIS A 421 -17.60 -3.47 -21.44
C HIS A 421 -17.49 -3.89 -19.96
N ASP A 422 -18.53 -4.48 -19.36
CA ASP A 422 -18.61 -4.88 -17.94
C ASP A 422 -18.17 -3.78 -16.95
N ILE A 423 -18.69 -2.56 -17.16
CA ILE A 423 -18.47 -1.42 -16.27
C ILE A 423 -19.80 -0.88 -15.72
N TYR A 424 -19.73 -0.21 -14.56
CA TYR A 424 -20.92 0.22 -13.83
C TYR A 424 -20.91 1.72 -13.57
N VAL A 425 -22.09 2.32 -13.62
CA VAL A 425 -22.25 3.76 -13.47
C VAL A 425 -22.39 4.15 -12.00
N ASN A 426 -21.74 5.25 -11.61
CA ASN A 426 -21.92 5.91 -10.33
C ASN A 426 -23.06 6.95 -10.39
N LYS A 427 -23.45 7.53 -9.26
CA LYS A 427 -24.64 8.42 -9.14
C LYS A 427 -24.61 9.66 -10.04
N ASP A 428 -23.43 10.06 -10.48
CA ASP A 428 -23.16 11.25 -11.29
C ASP A 428 -22.89 10.94 -12.77
N GLY A 429 -23.03 9.67 -13.19
CA GLY A 429 -22.80 9.23 -14.56
C GLY A 429 -21.38 8.73 -14.84
N THR A 430 -20.44 8.95 -13.92
CA THR A 430 -19.02 8.53 -14.05
C THR A 430 -18.82 7.06 -13.71
N THR A 431 -17.70 6.47 -14.16
CA THR A 431 -17.22 5.17 -13.66
C THR A 431 -16.05 5.39 -12.72
N ARG A 432 -16.13 4.86 -11.48
CA ARG A 432 -15.13 5.11 -10.44
C ARG A 432 -14.43 3.83 -10.00
N TYR A 433 -13.13 3.95 -9.72
CA TYR A 433 -12.34 2.89 -9.09
C TYR A 433 -11.84 3.36 -7.71
N ASP A 434 -12.22 2.64 -6.66
CA ASP A 434 -11.89 2.95 -5.27
C ASP A 434 -10.60 2.23 -4.84
N MET A 435 -9.77 2.92 -4.07
CA MET A 435 -8.40 2.47 -3.80
C MET A 435 -7.84 3.09 -2.51
N THR A 436 -7.04 2.31 -1.75
CA THR A 436 -6.36 2.78 -0.53
C THR A 436 -5.17 3.68 -0.86
N GLN A 437 -5.07 4.84 -0.23
CA GLN A 437 -3.99 5.80 -0.47
C GLN A 437 -2.66 5.40 0.17
N LEU A 438 -1.59 5.42 -0.62
CA LEU A 438 -0.22 5.18 -0.16
C LEU A 438 0.73 6.24 -0.72
N PRO A 439 1.43 7.02 0.12
CA PRO A 439 2.37 8.02 -0.34
C PRO A 439 3.70 7.37 -0.76
N ILE A 440 4.27 7.83 -1.87
CA ILE A 440 5.64 7.52 -2.30
C ILE A 440 6.30 8.75 -2.90
N THR A 441 7.62 8.84 -2.82
CA THR A 441 8.42 9.87 -3.50
C THR A 441 9.28 9.31 -4.63
N HIS A 442 9.49 7.99 -4.62
CA HIS A 442 10.35 7.30 -5.56
C HIS A 442 9.76 5.95 -5.95
N PHE A 443 10.17 5.44 -7.11
CA PHE A 443 9.80 4.12 -7.61
C PHE A 443 10.90 3.57 -8.51
N LYS A 444 10.90 2.24 -8.71
CA LYS A 444 11.66 1.60 -9.78
C LYS A 444 10.74 1.24 -10.96
N PRO A 445 11.19 1.36 -12.23
CA PRO A 445 10.41 0.94 -13.38
C PRO A 445 9.84 -0.48 -13.27
N ARG A 446 10.64 -1.42 -12.74
CA ARG A 446 10.25 -2.81 -12.54
C ARG A 446 9.06 -3.00 -11.59
N GLU A 447 8.91 -2.12 -10.59
CA GLU A 447 7.82 -2.19 -9.58
C GLU A 447 6.47 -1.79 -10.16
N ILE A 448 6.48 -0.94 -11.19
CA ILE A 448 5.28 -0.36 -11.81
C ILE A 448 4.95 -0.97 -13.16
N ARG A 449 5.78 -1.91 -13.64
CA ARG A 449 5.62 -2.66 -14.90
C ARG A 449 5.50 -1.76 -16.14
N THR A 450 6.23 -0.64 -16.14
CA THR A 450 6.29 0.27 -17.28
C THR A 450 7.67 0.20 -17.92
N SER A 451 7.72 0.11 -19.25
CA SER A 451 9.01 0.03 -19.96
C SER A 451 9.81 1.32 -19.84
N ILE A 452 11.13 1.21 -19.98
CA ILE A 452 12.05 2.34 -19.94
C ILE A 452 11.74 3.33 -21.06
N GLU A 453 11.44 2.83 -22.27
CA GLU A 453 11.07 3.63 -23.42
C GLU A 453 9.83 4.47 -23.11
N LYS A 454 8.81 3.85 -22.50
CA LYS A 454 7.58 4.54 -22.14
C LYS A 454 7.82 5.59 -21.05
N LEU A 455 8.66 5.29 -20.05
CA LEU A 455 9.03 6.26 -19.03
C LEU A 455 9.80 7.46 -19.62
N LYS A 456 10.70 7.22 -20.58
CA LYS A 456 11.39 8.28 -21.32
C LYS A 456 10.40 9.16 -22.09
N GLU A 457 9.40 8.59 -22.76
CA GLU A 457 8.31 9.37 -23.38
C GLU A 457 7.55 10.23 -22.36
N LEU A 458 7.37 9.72 -21.13
CA LEU A 458 6.75 10.43 -20.02
C LEU A 458 7.67 11.44 -19.32
N SER A 459 8.87 11.67 -19.88
CA SER A 459 9.89 12.61 -19.41
C SER A 459 10.60 12.19 -18.12
N TYR A 460 10.75 10.88 -17.91
CA TYR A 460 11.67 10.28 -16.94
C TYR A 460 12.94 9.85 -17.66
N VAL A 461 13.95 10.72 -17.64
CA VAL A 461 15.22 10.51 -18.36
C VAL A 461 16.39 10.24 -17.44
N LYS A 462 16.32 10.67 -16.17
CA LYS A 462 17.41 10.54 -15.20
C LYS A 462 16.93 9.93 -13.90
N ASP A 463 17.82 9.16 -13.26
CA ASP A 463 17.65 8.64 -11.91
C ASP A 463 17.91 9.70 -10.83
N ILE A 464 17.70 9.33 -9.56
CA ILE A 464 17.92 10.20 -8.40
C ILE A 464 19.35 10.73 -8.27
N ASN A 465 20.32 10.08 -8.91
CA ASN A 465 21.73 10.47 -8.90
C ASN A 465 22.11 11.30 -10.14
N GLY A 466 21.13 11.64 -10.99
CA GLY A 466 21.33 12.40 -12.23
C GLY A 466 21.90 11.59 -13.39
N ARG A 467 21.98 10.25 -13.28
CA ARG A 467 22.42 9.36 -14.37
C ARG A 467 21.28 9.06 -15.31
N GLU A 468 21.58 8.84 -16.59
CA GLU A 468 20.57 8.48 -17.58
C GLU A 468 19.85 7.17 -17.22
N LEU A 469 18.56 7.09 -17.55
CA LEU A 469 17.74 5.90 -17.33
C LEU A 469 18.08 4.84 -18.37
N GLU A 470 18.68 3.75 -17.92
CA GLU A 470 19.22 2.67 -18.75
C GLU A 470 18.70 1.29 -18.33
N ASN A 471 18.30 1.09 -17.07
CA ASN A 471 17.76 -0.17 -16.56
C ASN A 471 16.56 0.03 -15.64
N ASP A 472 15.87 -1.06 -15.32
CA ASP A 472 14.61 -1.09 -14.59
C ASP A 472 14.76 -1.17 -13.05
N ASP A 473 16.00 -1.25 -12.55
CA ASP A 473 16.34 -1.22 -11.13
C ASP A 473 16.78 0.17 -10.63
N GLN A 474 16.95 1.14 -11.54
CA GLN A 474 17.19 2.54 -11.18
C GLN A 474 16.00 3.15 -10.46
N ILE A 475 16.30 3.96 -9.45
CA ILE A 475 15.31 4.66 -8.64
C ILE A 475 15.02 6.01 -9.31
N LEU A 476 13.75 6.27 -9.59
CA LEU A 476 13.24 7.50 -10.19
C LEU A 476 12.43 8.29 -9.17
N GLU A 477 12.57 9.61 -9.14
CA GLU A 477 11.71 10.51 -8.36
C GLU A 477 10.37 10.68 -9.08
N ILE A 478 9.25 10.38 -8.40
CA ILE A 478 7.91 10.51 -8.99
C ILE A 478 7.53 11.98 -9.17
N LYS A 479 7.06 12.36 -10.36
CA LYS A 479 6.60 13.74 -10.60
C LYS A 479 5.32 14.02 -9.79
N PRO A 480 5.06 15.28 -9.40
CA PRO A 480 4.01 15.60 -8.42
C PRO A 480 2.59 15.13 -8.76
N GLN A 481 2.19 15.04 -10.04
CA GLN A 481 0.84 14.59 -10.46
C GLN A 481 0.85 13.23 -11.14
N ASP A 482 1.98 12.55 -11.16
CA ASP A 482 2.09 11.20 -11.70
C ASP A 482 1.69 10.19 -10.63
N ILE A 483 1.00 9.14 -11.07
CA ILE A 483 0.40 8.15 -10.17
C ILE A 483 0.63 6.73 -10.67
N ILE A 484 0.70 5.80 -9.72
CA ILE A 484 0.78 4.36 -9.97
C ILE A 484 -0.47 3.72 -9.38
N LEU A 485 -1.15 2.94 -10.21
CA LEU A 485 -2.45 2.36 -9.90
C LEU A 485 -2.35 0.87 -9.53
N PRO A 486 -3.29 0.32 -8.75
CA PRO A 486 -3.27 -1.07 -8.31
C PRO A 486 -3.75 -2.01 -9.40
N SER A 487 -2.99 -3.07 -9.62
CA SER A 487 -3.35 -4.23 -10.44
C SER A 487 -2.75 -5.48 -9.77
N CYS A 488 -3.34 -5.85 -8.64
CA CYS A 488 -2.96 -7.00 -7.85
C CYS A 488 -3.51 -8.29 -8.49
N PRO A 489 -2.65 -9.23 -8.91
CA PRO A 489 -3.10 -10.50 -9.49
C PRO A 489 -3.76 -11.43 -8.47
N ASP A 490 -3.45 -11.25 -7.18
CA ASP A 490 -3.97 -12.07 -6.08
C ASP A 490 -5.31 -11.54 -5.53
N SER A 491 -5.79 -10.40 -6.03
CA SER A 491 -7.08 -9.82 -5.62
C SER A 491 -8.25 -10.54 -6.29
N ALA A 492 -9.34 -10.74 -5.54
CA ALA A 492 -10.60 -11.22 -6.09
C ALA A 492 -11.31 -10.15 -6.96
N GLU A 493 -10.96 -8.87 -6.78
CA GLU A 493 -11.52 -7.74 -7.52
C GLU A 493 -10.64 -7.42 -8.74
N ALA A 494 -11.25 -6.97 -9.83
CA ALA A 494 -10.51 -6.59 -11.04
C ALA A 494 -9.55 -5.42 -10.76
N GLY A 495 -8.33 -5.50 -11.31
CA GLY A 495 -7.34 -4.43 -11.25
C GLY A 495 -7.80 -3.14 -11.95
N ALA A 496 -7.20 -2.02 -11.55
CA ALA A 496 -7.50 -0.72 -12.14
C ALA A 496 -7.13 -0.66 -13.63
N ASP A 497 -6.08 -1.34 -14.03
CA ASP A 497 -5.67 -1.53 -15.43
C ASP A 497 -6.81 -2.05 -16.30
N ARG A 498 -7.41 -3.19 -15.93
CA ARG A 498 -8.50 -3.80 -16.69
C ARG A 498 -9.76 -2.95 -16.67
N VAL A 499 -10.13 -2.40 -15.51
CA VAL A 499 -11.34 -1.59 -15.39
C VAL A 499 -11.21 -0.30 -16.22
N LEU A 500 -10.10 0.42 -16.11
CA LEU A 500 -9.91 1.67 -16.86
C LEU A 500 -9.75 1.41 -18.36
N PHE A 501 -9.14 0.29 -18.75
CA PHE A 501 -9.08 -0.12 -20.16
C PHE A 501 -10.48 -0.34 -20.73
N ASN A 502 -11.36 -1.02 -19.98
CA ASN A 502 -12.77 -1.16 -20.36
C ASN A 502 -13.50 0.19 -20.41
N VAL A 503 -13.23 1.11 -19.49
CA VAL A 503 -13.78 2.48 -19.53
C VAL A 503 -13.28 3.24 -20.76
N ALA A 504 -12.02 3.10 -21.15
CA ALA A 504 -11.46 3.72 -22.35
C ALA A 504 -12.16 3.20 -23.62
N ASN A 505 -12.33 1.88 -23.75
CA ASN A 505 -13.06 1.27 -24.86
C ASN A 505 -14.53 1.70 -24.89
N PHE A 506 -15.17 1.80 -23.73
CA PHE A 506 -16.52 2.36 -23.61
C PHE A 506 -16.59 3.81 -24.10
N VAL A 507 -15.62 4.66 -23.74
CA VAL A 507 -15.57 6.05 -24.19
C VAL A 507 -15.42 6.15 -25.71
N ASP A 508 -14.55 5.32 -26.30
CA ASP A 508 -14.35 5.30 -27.75
C ASP A 508 -15.61 4.85 -28.48
N ASP A 509 -16.24 3.76 -28.02
CA ASP A 509 -17.52 3.30 -28.55
C ASP A 509 -18.61 4.35 -28.39
N LEU A 510 -18.63 5.06 -27.27
CA LEU A 510 -19.60 6.11 -27.01
C LEU A 510 -19.42 7.29 -27.98
N LEU A 511 -18.18 7.72 -28.21
CA LEU A 511 -17.84 8.77 -29.18
C LEU A 511 -18.30 8.39 -30.59
N VAL A 512 -17.99 7.17 -31.04
CA VAL A 512 -18.36 6.70 -32.37
C VAL A 512 -19.88 6.48 -32.50
N LYS A 513 -20.47 5.70 -31.60
CA LYS A 513 -21.84 5.18 -31.73
C LYS A 513 -22.92 6.19 -31.32
N LEU A 514 -22.65 7.05 -30.32
CA LEU A 514 -23.62 8.05 -29.86
C LEU A 514 -23.38 9.44 -30.45
N TYR A 515 -22.13 9.88 -30.45
CA TYR A 515 -21.76 11.26 -30.81
C TYR A 515 -21.33 11.42 -32.27
N GLY A 516 -20.96 10.34 -32.97
CA GLY A 516 -20.50 10.39 -34.36
C GLY A 516 -19.09 10.96 -34.51
N GLU A 517 -18.28 10.89 -33.46
CA GLU A 517 -16.90 11.39 -33.40
C GLU A 517 -15.89 10.25 -33.57
N LYS A 518 -14.63 10.60 -33.79
CA LYS A 518 -13.53 9.63 -33.82
C LYS A 518 -13.26 9.07 -32.40
N PRO A 519 -12.75 7.83 -32.27
CA PRO A 519 -12.27 7.33 -30.98
C PRO A 519 -11.15 8.23 -30.44
N TYR A 520 -11.08 8.35 -29.12
CA TYR A 520 -10.12 9.21 -28.43
C TYR A 520 -8.90 8.43 -27.95
N TYR A 521 -9.10 7.30 -27.24
CA TYR A 521 -8.01 6.57 -26.62
C TYR A 521 -7.36 5.57 -27.59
N ASN A 522 -8.17 4.76 -28.26
CA ASN A 522 -7.76 3.73 -29.21
C ASN A 522 -6.63 2.83 -28.66
N LEU A 523 -6.76 2.41 -27.40
CA LEU A 523 -5.78 1.57 -26.70
C LEU A 523 -5.86 0.14 -27.21
N LYS A 524 -4.71 -0.53 -27.30
CA LYS A 524 -4.65 -1.94 -27.71
C LYS A 524 -4.57 -2.87 -26.50
N SER A 525 -4.01 -2.36 -25.41
CA SER A 525 -3.71 -3.12 -24.21
C SER A 525 -3.81 -2.24 -22.95
N PRO A 526 -4.00 -2.82 -21.75
CA PRO A 526 -4.01 -2.06 -20.50
C PRO A 526 -2.71 -1.28 -20.25
N GLU A 527 -1.57 -1.75 -20.75
CA GLU A 527 -0.27 -1.08 -20.65
C GLU A 527 -0.26 0.29 -21.34
N ASP A 528 -1.08 0.46 -22.39
CA ASP A 528 -1.24 1.73 -23.12
C ASP A 528 -1.94 2.82 -22.28
N LEU A 529 -2.47 2.49 -21.10
CA LEU A 529 -2.99 3.48 -20.15
C LEU A 529 -1.89 4.38 -19.58
N ALA A 530 -0.62 3.96 -19.63
CA ALA A 530 0.50 4.82 -19.23
C ALA A 530 0.55 6.09 -20.11
N GLY A 531 0.46 7.25 -19.45
CA GLY A 531 0.35 8.57 -20.08
C GLY A 531 -1.07 9.14 -20.13
N GLN A 532 -2.10 8.33 -19.90
CA GLN A 532 -3.49 8.80 -19.90
C GLN A 532 -3.80 9.60 -18.63
N LEU A 533 -4.71 10.56 -18.77
CA LEU A 533 -5.13 11.44 -17.69
C LEU A 533 -6.35 10.89 -16.96
N VAL A 534 -6.31 10.96 -15.63
CA VAL A 534 -7.41 10.62 -14.73
C VAL A 534 -7.70 11.78 -13.78
N ILE A 535 -8.85 11.72 -13.13
CA ILE A 535 -9.22 12.60 -12.02
C ILE A 535 -9.21 11.77 -10.74
N ALA A 536 -8.32 12.12 -9.80
CA ALA A 536 -8.35 11.62 -8.44
C ALA A 536 -9.34 12.45 -7.61
N LEU A 537 -10.27 11.79 -6.94
CA LEU A 537 -11.30 12.42 -6.13
C LEU A 537 -11.52 11.66 -4.83
N ALA A 538 -11.36 12.35 -3.71
CA ALA A 538 -11.57 11.77 -2.40
C ALA A 538 -13.06 11.76 -2.01
N PRO A 539 -13.48 10.86 -1.10
CA PRO A 539 -14.76 10.98 -0.40
C PRO A 539 -14.95 12.35 0.26
N HIS A 540 -16.19 12.84 0.33
CA HIS A 540 -16.54 14.12 0.97
C HIS A 540 -15.88 15.37 0.38
N THR A 541 -15.23 15.27 -0.78
CA THR A 541 -14.72 16.42 -1.55
C THR A 541 -15.42 16.53 -2.90
N SER A 542 -15.36 17.71 -3.52
CA SER A 542 -15.96 18.02 -4.81
C SER A 542 -14.97 18.60 -5.83
N ALA A 543 -13.70 18.74 -5.44
CA ALA A 543 -12.61 19.17 -6.32
C ALA A 543 -11.73 17.95 -6.63
N GLY A 544 -11.79 17.51 -7.88
CA GLY A 544 -10.93 16.44 -8.39
C GLY A 544 -9.58 16.99 -8.85
N ILE A 545 -8.52 16.20 -8.70
CA ILE A 545 -7.17 16.54 -9.13
C ILE A 545 -6.83 15.75 -10.39
N VAL A 546 -6.44 16.43 -11.46
CA VAL A 546 -5.96 15.77 -12.67
C VAL A 546 -4.61 15.14 -12.37
N CYS A 547 -4.48 13.86 -12.71
CA CYS A 547 -3.27 13.07 -12.54
C CYS A 547 -2.96 12.31 -13.84
N ARG A 548 -1.71 11.89 -14.01
CA ARG A 548 -1.27 11.09 -15.16
C ARG A 548 -0.83 9.71 -14.69
N ILE A 549 -1.38 8.67 -15.32
CA ILE A 549 -0.99 7.28 -15.02
C ILE A 549 0.43 7.06 -15.54
N ILE A 550 1.34 6.53 -14.73
CA ILE A 550 2.69 6.14 -15.17
C ILE A 550 2.94 4.64 -15.12
N GLY A 551 2.08 3.86 -14.45
CA GLY A 551 2.19 2.40 -14.39
C GLY A 551 1.24 1.77 -13.39
N PHE A 552 1.40 0.46 -13.19
CA PHE A 552 0.56 -0.35 -12.32
C PHE A 552 1.37 -1.25 -11.38
N SER A 553 1.13 -1.14 -10.08
CA SER A 553 1.74 -1.99 -9.06
C SER A 553 0.98 -3.30 -8.89
N LYS A 554 1.61 -4.30 -8.27
CA LYS A 554 0.95 -5.56 -7.86
C LYS A 554 0.23 -5.45 -6.51
N THR A 555 0.05 -4.25 -5.96
CA THR A 555 -0.61 -4.04 -4.67
C THR A 555 -2.03 -3.52 -4.87
N GLN A 556 -2.77 -3.32 -3.78
CA GLN A 556 -4.06 -2.61 -3.79
C GLN A 556 -3.92 -1.11 -3.51
N GLY A 557 -2.69 -0.59 -3.52
CA GLY A 557 -2.36 0.79 -3.20
C GLY A 557 -2.51 1.76 -4.37
N PHE A 558 -3.10 2.92 -4.08
CA PHE A 558 -3.00 4.13 -4.87
C PHE A 558 -1.72 4.87 -4.49
N TYR A 559 -0.66 4.63 -5.27
CA TYR A 559 0.63 5.25 -5.07
C TYR A 559 0.70 6.60 -5.78
N ALA A 560 1.02 7.64 -5.03
CA ALA A 560 1.17 8.98 -5.55
C ALA A 560 2.13 9.79 -4.68
N HIS A 561 2.63 10.89 -5.25
CA HIS A 561 3.37 11.89 -4.49
C HIS A 561 2.53 12.40 -3.30
N PRO A 562 3.11 12.64 -2.10
CA PRO A 562 2.37 13.14 -0.94
C PRO A 562 1.54 14.41 -1.22
N MET A 563 1.99 15.25 -2.16
CA MET A 563 1.23 16.44 -2.59
C MET A 563 -0.14 16.10 -3.19
N ILE A 564 -0.30 14.98 -3.89
CA ILE A 564 -1.60 14.55 -4.44
C ILE A 564 -2.53 14.16 -3.30
N HIS A 565 -2.04 13.36 -2.37
CA HIS A 565 -2.83 12.95 -1.21
C HIS A 565 -3.25 14.17 -0.39
N ALA A 566 -2.32 15.10 -0.13
CA ALA A 566 -2.62 16.37 0.55
C ALA A 566 -3.63 17.23 -0.23
N ALA A 567 -3.48 17.37 -1.56
CA ALA A 567 -4.41 18.12 -2.41
C ALA A 567 -5.83 17.52 -2.41
N THR A 568 -5.92 16.19 -2.23
CA THR A 568 -7.19 15.48 -2.06
C THR A 568 -7.74 15.52 -0.61
N ARG A 569 -7.07 16.25 0.30
CA ARG A 569 -7.37 16.43 1.73
C ARG A 569 -7.36 15.12 2.52
N ARG A 570 -6.21 14.44 2.51
CA ARG A 570 -6.04 13.10 3.08
C ARG A 570 -4.78 12.95 3.91
N ASP A 571 -4.90 12.15 4.98
CA ASP A 571 -3.84 11.92 5.96
C ASP A 571 -3.02 10.67 5.66
N CYS A 572 -3.46 9.84 4.69
CA CYS A 572 -2.84 8.56 4.33
C CYS A 572 -2.78 7.55 5.49
N ASP A 573 -3.68 7.66 6.46
CA ASP A 573 -3.70 6.81 7.66
C ASP A 573 -4.62 5.59 7.51
N GLY A 574 -5.01 5.23 6.28
CA GLY A 574 -6.00 4.22 5.93
C GLY A 574 -7.19 4.81 5.15
N ASP A 575 -6.98 5.98 4.56
CA ASP A 575 -7.91 6.67 3.71
C ASP A 575 -8.02 6.03 2.32
N GLU A 576 -9.16 6.29 1.67
CA GLU A 576 -9.44 5.86 0.32
C GLU A 576 -9.66 7.07 -0.59
N ALA A 577 -9.26 6.92 -1.86
CA ALA A 577 -9.62 7.83 -2.94
C ALA A 577 -10.28 7.04 -4.08
N SER A 578 -10.89 7.77 -5.00
CA SER A 578 -11.41 7.20 -6.24
C SER A 578 -10.74 7.85 -7.44
N ILE A 579 -10.56 7.09 -8.51
CA ILE A 579 -10.12 7.62 -9.80
C ILE A 579 -11.18 7.44 -10.86
N MET A 580 -11.17 8.32 -11.85
CA MET A 580 -12.02 8.30 -13.05
C MET A 580 -11.17 8.70 -14.25
N LEU A 581 -11.37 8.07 -15.42
CA LEU A 581 -10.75 8.58 -16.65
C LEU A 581 -11.25 10.01 -16.94
N LEU A 582 -10.34 10.89 -17.36
CA LEU A 582 -10.67 12.30 -17.59
C LEU A 582 -11.78 12.43 -18.64
N MET A 583 -11.63 11.77 -19.79
CA MET A 583 -12.63 11.85 -20.86
C MET A 583 -13.97 11.20 -20.49
N ASP A 584 -13.98 10.12 -19.70
CA ASP A 584 -15.22 9.55 -19.16
C ASP A 584 -15.96 10.59 -18.32
N THR A 585 -15.22 11.27 -17.44
CA THR A 585 -15.80 12.31 -16.59
C THR A 585 -16.37 13.45 -17.41
N LEU A 586 -15.63 13.97 -18.40
CA LEU A 586 -16.08 15.08 -19.23
C LEU A 586 -17.34 14.77 -20.04
N LEU A 587 -17.48 13.54 -20.54
CA LEU A 587 -18.62 13.12 -21.37
C LEU A 587 -19.84 12.68 -20.58
N ASN A 588 -19.63 12.07 -19.41
CA ASN A 588 -20.66 11.33 -18.70
C ASN A 588 -21.10 12.00 -17.40
N PHE A 589 -20.31 12.90 -16.83
CA PHE A 589 -20.71 13.66 -15.66
C PHE A 589 -21.87 14.61 -15.97
N SER A 590 -22.85 14.63 -15.08
CA SER A 590 -23.91 15.62 -15.06
C SER A 590 -24.24 16.02 -13.63
N ARG A 591 -24.51 17.33 -13.42
CA ARG A 591 -25.09 17.81 -12.15
C ARG A 591 -26.58 17.42 -12.01
N GLN A 592 -27.24 17.23 -13.16
CA GLN A 592 -28.60 16.69 -13.26
C GLN A 592 -28.57 15.17 -13.19
#